data_AF-A0A950HNZ6-F1
#
_entry.id   AF-A0A950HNZ6-F1
#
_cell.length_a   1.000
_cell.length_b   1.000
_cell.length_c   1.000
_cell.angle_alpha   90.00
_cell.angle_beta   90.00
_cell.angle_gamma   90.00
#
_symmetry.space_group_name_H-M   'P 1'
#
loop_
_entity.id
_entity.type
_entity.pdbx_description
1 polymer ?
#
loop_
_entity_poly.entity_id
_entity_poly.type
_entity_poly.pdbx_seq_one_letter_code
_entity_poly.pdbx_strand_id
1 'polypeptide(L)'
;MKATQMADPCWICGGPADSGEHKAKKSDLKGEFGTVTQVRPLFLNDANNKNRVVGSLKSDRLKWPRSMCAHCNSTRTQRYDTAWENLSQALRDRRPRLKPADVLRANSMFRYDTARWMLRVHLYFVKAFGCVVKTATSLAPVYIDLTGFANAIRAGRSHPDLYIRLGAIASPSGLDVVSASDLSITSDRSTGKCELATWFYNVNGICALVAYVPDNDLFVRKEHLWHPRQGTSRLIFGDFS
;
A
#
# COMPACT_ATOMS: atom_id res chain seq x y z
N MET A 1 -8.53 -28.37 27.45
CA MET A 1 -7.30 -27.87 26.80
C MET A 1 -7.71 -27.04 25.60
N LYS A 2 -7.46 -25.72 25.58
CA LYS A 2 -7.59 -24.92 24.35
C LYS A 2 -6.42 -25.28 23.46
N ALA A 3 -6.69 -25.79 22.25
CA ALA A 3 -5.64 -26.00 21.26
C ALA A 3 -4.87 -24.69 21.08
N THR A 4 -3.57 -24.72 21.33
CA THR A 4 -2.68 -23.59 21.02
C THR A 4 -2.66 -23.47 19.51
N GLN A 5 -3.50 -22.59 18.98
CA GLN A 5 -3.52 -22.28 17.56
C GLN A 5 -2.13 -21.76 17.21
N MET A 6 -1.38 -22.52 16.40
CA MET A 6 -0.07 -22.08 15.92
C MET A 6 -0.25 -20.74 15.22
N ALA A 7 0.59 -19.76 15.57
CA ALA A 7 0.55 -18.46 14.91
C ALA A 7 0.81 -18.65 13.41
N ASP A 8 0.03 -17.98 12.57
CA ASP A 8 0.26 -17.97 11.13
C ASP A 8 1.72 -17.56 10.82
N PRO A 9 2.35 -18.15 9.80
CA PRO A 9 3.71 -17.76 9.44
C PRO A 9 3.74 -16.35 8.86
N CYS A 10 4.78 -15.60 9.23
CA CYS A 10 5.13 -14.32 8.64
C CYS A 10 5.39 -14.53 7.15
N TRP A 11 4.62 -13.89 6.30
CA TRP A 11 4.72 -14.11 4.85
C TRP A 11 6.07 -13.66 4.25
N ILE A 12 6.87 -12.84 4.97
CA ILE A 12 8.20 -12.38 4.52
C ILE A 12 9.31 -13.38 4.89
N CYS A 13 9.31 -13.93 6.11
CA CYS A 13 10.45 -14.71 6.64
C CYS A 13 10.10 -16.11 7.15
N GLY A 14 8.82 -16.48 7.23
CA GLY A 14 8.36 -17.76 7.73
C GLY A 14 8.31 -17.89 9.27
N GLY A 15 8.87 -16.95 10.04
CA GLY A 15 8.78 -16.94 11.50
C GLY A 15 7.35 -16.61 12.02
N PRO A 16 7.07 -16.65 13.32
CA PRO A 16 5.72 -16.41 13.86
C PRO A 16 5.17 -15.01 13.52
N ALA A 17 3.95 -14.92 13.00
CA ALA A 17 3.28 -13.64 12.77
C ALA A 17 2.63 -13.10 14.06
N ASP A 18 3.32 -12.16 14.72
CA ASP A 18 2.88 -11.51 15.95
C ASP A 18 2.45 -10.04 15.74
N SER A 19 2.57 -9.51 14.51
CA SER A 19 2.28 -8.13 14.16
C SER A 19 1.32 -8.02 12.98
N GLY A 20 0.36 -7.10 13.09
CA GLY A 20 -0.51 -6.66 12.00
C GLY A 20 0.01 -5.36 11.37
N GLU A 21 -0.05 -5.27 10.05
CA GLU A 21 0.26 -4.02 9.35
C GLU A 21 -0.92 -3.05 9.42
N HIS A 22 -0.63 -1.75 9.49
CA HIS A 22 -1.69 -0.76 9.43
C HIS A 22 -2.38 -0.73 8.06
N LYS A 23 -3.72 -0.69 8.03
CA LYS A 23 -4.51 -0.56 6.79
C LYS A 23 -4.19 0.73 6.05
N ALA A 24 -4.02 1.80 6.84
CA ALA A 24 -3.44 3.04 6.38
C ALA A 24 -2.31 3.46 7.30
N LYS A 25 -1.22 3.93 6.68
CA LYS A 25 0.00 4.25 7.41
C LYS A 25 -0.31 5.25 8.51
N LYS A 26 0.17 4.95 9.71
CA LYS A 26 -0.08 5.78 10.89
C LYS A 26 0.37 7.24 10.71
N SER A 27 1.49 7.46 10.01
CA SER A 27 1.99 8.81 9.71
C SER A 27 1.06 9.57 8.77
N ASP A 28 0.47 8.90 7.77
CA ASP A 28 -0.52 9.50 6.88
C ASP A 28 -1.79 9.89 7.66
N LEU A 29 -2.29 8.99 8.52
CA LEU A 29 -3.42 9.30 9.41
C LEU A 29 -3.12 10.46 10.37
N LYS A 30 -1.90 10.53 10.93
CA LYS A 30 -1.48 11.62 11.82
C LYS A 30 -1.32 12.94 11.04
N GLY A 31 -0.74 12.89 9.85
CA GLY A 31 -0.55 14.06 9.00
C GLY A 31 -1.86 14.65 8.54
N GLU A 32 -2.89 13.82 8.40
CA GLU A 32 -4.22 14.24 7.98
C GLU A 32 -5.10 14.69 9.16
N PHE A 33 -5.31 13.81 10.15
CA PHE A 33 -6.27 14.05 11.23
C PHE A 33 -5.65 14.71 12.48
N GLY A 34 -4.34 14.93 12.48
CA GLY A 34 -3.59 15.41 13.63
C GLY A 34 -3.66 14.46 14.83
N THR A 35 -3.88 15.02 16.02
CA THR A 35 -4.03 14.25 17.26
C THR A 35 -5.42 13.62 17.36
N VAL A 36 -5.48 12.29 17.37
CA VAL A 36 -6.71 11.52 17.60
C VAL A 36 -6.79 11.12 19.07
N THR A 37 -7.93 11.42 19.72
CA THR A 37 -8.21 11.12 21.12
C THR A 37 -9.63 10.58 21.30
N GLN A 38 -10.03 10.20 22.51
CA GLN A 38 -11.43 9.86 22.79
C GLN A 38 -12.38 11.06 22.62
N VAL A 39 -11.89 12.29 22.84
CA VAL A 39 -12.67 13.53 22.68
C VAL A 39 -12.72 13.98 21.22
N ARG A 40 -11.67 13.66 20.45
CA ARG A 40 -11.56 13.94 19.01
C ARG A 40 -11.23 12.66 18.25
N PRO A 41 -12.19 11.73 18.12
CA PRO A 41 -11.95 10.45 17.48
C PRO A 41 -11.94 10.57 15.95
N LEU A 42 -11.42 9.54 15.29
CA LEU A 42 -11.68 9.30 13.88
C LEU A 42 -12.83 8.29 13.73
N PHE A 43 -13.48 8.32 12.58
CA PHE A 43 -14.55 7.38 12.24
C PHE A 43 -14.08 6.42 11.16
N LEU A 44 -14.07 5.13 11.50
CA LEU A 44 -13.71 4.05 10.58
C LEU A 44 -14.98 3.51 9.91
N ASN A 45 -14.91 3.41 8.59
CA ASN A 45 -15.91 2.75 7.76
C ASN A 45 -15.28 1.51 7.10
N ASP A 46 -15.97 0.38 7.14
CA ASP A 46 -15.67 -0.85 6.40
C ASP A 46 -16.94 -1.36 5.71
N ALA A 47 -16.83 -2.41 4.89
CA ALA A 47 -17.95 -2.95 4.13
C ALA A 47 -19.16 -3.34 5.00
N ASN A 48 -18.91 -3.73 6.25
CA ASN A 48 -19.93 -4.25 7.16
C ASN A 48 -20.36 -3.23 8.23
N ASN A 49 -19.55 -2.20 8.48
CA ASN A 49 -19.75 -1.27 9.58
C ASN A 49 -19.42 0.15 9.15
N LYS A 50 -20.32 1.08 9.52
CA LYS A 50 -20.11 2.51 9.30
C LYS A 50 -19.87 3.24 10.63
N ASN A 51 -19.14 4.35 10.58
CA ASN A 51 -18.93 5.29 11.68
C ASN A 51 -18.40 4.68 12.98
N ARG A 52 -17.52 3.67 12.89
CA ARG A 52 -16.90 3.09 14.08
C ARG A 52 -15.92 4.07 14.70
N VAL A 53 -16.16 4.45 15.95
CA VAL A 53 -15.31 5.38 16.69
C VAL A 53 -13.94 4.75 16.99
N VAL A 54 -12.87 5.47 16.66
CA VAL A 54 -11.49 5.10 16.96
C VAL A 54 -10.80 6.30 17.63
N GLY A 55 -10.61 6.21 18.94
CA GLY A 55 -9.97 7.26 19.75
C GLY A 55 -8.44 7.18 19.83
N SER A 56 -7.79 6.32 19.02
CA SER A 56 -6.32 6.22 18.99
C SER A 56 -5.81 5.66 17.67
N LEU A 57 -4.77 6.28 17.12
CA LEU A 57 -4.06 5.80 15.94
C LEU A 57 -3.29 4.48 16.18
N LYS A 58 -3.19 3.99 17.43
CA LYS A 58 -2.58 2.69 17.74
C LYS A 58 -3.61 1.54 17.76
N SER A 59 -4.90 1.84 17.59
CA SER A 59 -5.99 0.87 17.65
C SER A 59 -5.80 -0.27 16.65
N ASP A 60 -6.02 -1.50 17.10
CA ASP A 60 -5.96 -2.68 16.24
C ASP A 60 -7.06 -2.69 15.16
N ARG A 61 -8.13 -1.89 15.33
CA ARG A 61 -9.15 -1.69 14.29
C ARG A 61 -8.59 -1.07 13.00
N LEU A 62 -7.46 -0.38 13.10
CA LEU A 62 -6.74 0.24 11.98
C LEU A 62 -5.69 -0.68 11.36
N LYS A 63 -5.59 -1.94 11.79
CA LYS A 63 -4.62 -2.90 11.31
C LYS A 63 -5.30 -4.06 10.58
N TRP A 64 -4.58 -4.64 9.64
CA TRP A 64 -4.88 -5.96 9.12
C TRP A 64 -4.65 -7.03 10.20
N PRO A 65 -5.24 -8.22 10.05
CA PRO A 65 -4.86 -9.38 10.86
C PRO A 65 -3.34 -9.60 10.86
N ARG A 66 -2.85 -10.24 11.91
CA ARG A 66 -1.41 -10.53 12.06
C ARG A 66 -0.95 -11.41 10.91
N SER A 67 -0.02 -10.91 10.12
CA SER A 67 0.50 -11.59 8.93
C SER A 67 2.03 -11.50 8.82
N MET A 68 2.67 -10.75 9.71
CA MET A 68 4.11 -10.57 9.76
C MET A 68 4.65 -10.64 11.19
N CYS A 69 5.93 -10.95 11.35
CA CYS A 69 6.62 -10.78 12.61
C CYS A 69 6.99 -9.30 12.85
N ALA A 70 7.13 -8.90 14.11
CA ALA A 70 7.46 -7.54 14.51
C ALA A 70 8.77 -7.05 13.87
N HIS A 71 9.79 -7.91 13.79
CA HIS A 71 11.07 -7.57 13.15
C HIS A 71 10.91 -7.24 11.65
N CYS A 72 10.13 -8.04 10.93
CA CYS A 72 9.85 -7.80 9.51
C CYS A 72 9.00 -6.53 9.32
N ASN A 73 7.98 -6.34 10.16
CA ASN A 73 7.08 -5.20 10.06
C ASN A 73 7.71 -3.86 10.47
N SER A 74 8.75 -3.90 11.29
CA SER A 74 9.51 -2.72 11.74
C SER A 74 10.89 -2.70 11.09
N THR A 75 11.90 -3.24 11.76
CA THR A 75 13.33 -3.14 11.43
C THR A 75 13.64 -3.43 9.96
N ARG A 76 13.10 -4.52 9.39
CA ARG A 76 13.41 -4.92 8.00
C ARG A 76 12.84 -3.95 6.96
N THR A 77 11.65 -3.41 7.20
CA THR A 77 10.89 -2.62 6.22
C THR A 77 10.84 -1.13 6.56
N GLN A 78 11.41 -0.70 7.68
CA GLN A 78 11.42 0.68 8.17
C GLN A 78 11.89 1.69 7.11
N ARG A 79 12.96 1.37 6.38
CA ARG A 79 13.48 2.24 5.31
C ARG A 79 12.53 2.41 4.12
N TYR A 80 11.64 1.44 3.89
CA TYR A 80 10.60 1.50 2.86
C TYR A 80 9.44 2.36 3.37
N ASP A 81 9.03 2.11 4.62
CA ASP A 81 8.06 2.90 5.35
C ASP A 81 8.41 4.41 5.37
N THR A 82 9.65 4.76 5.69
CA THR A 82 10.13 6.16 5.68
C THR A 82 10.11 6.76 4.27
N ALA A 83 10.38 5.96 3.23
CA ALA A 83 10.39 6.46 1.86
C ALA A 83 9.00 6.88 1.39
N TRP A 84 7.98 6.06 1.67
CA TRP A 84 6.60 6.45 1.39
C TRP A 84 6.16 7.64 2.24
N GLU A 85 6.47 7.67 3.53
CA GLU A 85 6.13 8.79 4.42
C GLU A 85 6.66 10.12 3.91
N ASN A 86 7.92 10.15 3.47
CA ASN A 86 8.52 11.36 2.89
C ASN A 86 7.83 11.77 1.58
N LEU A 87 7.51 10.80 0.71
CA LEU A 87 6.84 11.09 -0.57
C LEU A 87 5.40 11.60 -0.35
N SER A 88 4.63 10.91 0.49
CA SER A 88 3.22 11.24 0.75
C SER A 88 3.11 12.61 1.42
N GLN A 89 4.00 12.92 2.36
CA GLN A 89 4.08 14.24 3.00
C GLN A 89 4.44 15.33 1.98
N ALA A 90 5.48 15.12 1.17
CA ALA A 90 5.89 16.09 0.15
C ALA A 90 4.78 16.37 -0.90
N LEU A 91 3.99 15.35 -1.26
CA LEU A 91 2.85 15.50 -2.15
C LEU A 91 1.71 16.30 -1.50
N ARG A 92 1.40 16.03 -0.22
CA ARG A 92 0.36 16.76 0.54
C ARG A 92 0.73 18.22 0.79
N ASP A 93 2.00 18.50 1.04
CA ASP A 93 2.49 19.85 1.34
C ASP A 93 2.69 20.71 0.09
N ARG A 94 2.75 20.09 -1.09
CA ARG A 94 2.99 20.80 -2.35
C ARG A 94 1.93 21.85 -2.62
N ARG A 95 2.37 23.06 -2.97
CA ARG A 95 1.53 24.17 -3.47
C ARG A 95 2.15 24.73 -4.76
N PRO A 96 1.39 24.83 -5.87
CA PRO A 96 0.04 24.31 -6.07
C PRO A 96 -0.01 22.77 -6.02
N ARG A 97 -1.19 22.21 -5.73
CA ARG A 97 -1.42 20.75 -5.79
C ARG A 97 -1.22 20.24 -7.23
N LEU A 98 -0.77 18.99 -7.36
CA LEU A 98 -0.67 18.34 -8.66
C LEU A 98 -2.07 18.12 -9.26
N LYS A 99 -2.18 18.31 -10.56
CA LYS A 99 -3.35 18.03 -11.38
C LYS A 99 -3.11 16.77 -12.21
N PRO A 100 -4.16 16.10 -12.68
CA PRO A 100 -4.01 15.06 -13.70
C PRO A 100 -3.18 15.57 -14.89
N ALA A 101 -2.37 14.67 -15.46
CA ALA A 101 -1.37 14.93 -16.50
C ALA A 101 -0.13 15.73 -16.08
N ASP A 102 -0.05 16.25 -14.85
CA ASP A 102 1.20 16.84 -14.35
C ASP A 102 2.31 15.78 -14.28
N VAL A 103 3.54 16.20 -14.54
CA VAL A 103 4.73 15.36 -14.38
C VAL A 103 5.28 15.50 -12.97
N LEU A 104 5.10 14.47 -12.15
CA LEU A 104 5.78 14.34 -10.88
C LEU A 104 7.24 13.95 -11.11
N ARG A 105 8.15 14.86 -10.77
CA ARG A 105 9.60 14.61 -10.80
C ARG A 105 10.07 14.22 -9.41
N ALA A 106 10.30 12.93 -9.18
CA ALA A 106 10.69 12.42 -7.86
C ALA A 106 12.01 13.02 -7.35
N ASN A 107 12.90 13.49 -8.23
CA ASN A 107 14.15 14.15 -7.83
C ASN A 107 13.93 15.52 -7.14
N SER A 108 12.77 16.15 -7.33
CA SER A 108 12.39 17.35 -6.60
C SER A 108 12.10 17.06 -5.12
N MET A 109 11.78 15.81 -4.77
CA MET A 109 11.44 15.36 -3.42
C MET A 109 12.59 14.58 -2.78
N PHE A 110 13.26 13.74 -3.57
CA PHE A 110 14.41 12.95 -3.17
C PHE A 110 15.67 13.43 -3.89
N ARG A 111 16.41 14.36 -3.28
CA ARG A 111 17.68 14.84 -3.83
C ARG A 111 18.75 13.75 -3.76
N TYR A 112 19.69 13.77 -4.71
CA TYR A 112 20.92 12.97 -4.78
C TYR A 112 20.80 11.44 -4.94
N ASP A 113 19.72 10.79 -4.48
CA ASP A 113 19.56 9.33 -4.58
C ASP A 113 18.11 8.92 -4.92
N THR A 114 17.51 9.64 -5.87
CA THR A 114 16.11 9.47 -6.27
C THR A 114 15.76 8.03 -6.63
N ALA A 115 16.64 7.33 -7.35
CA ALA A 115 16.38 5.95 -7.77
C ALA A 115 16.23 5.01 -6.58
N ARG A 116 17.10 5.12 -5.58
CA ARG A 116 17.02 4.29 -4.36
C ARG A 116 15.80 4.64 -3.53
N TRP A 117 15.46 5.92 -3.40
CA TRP A 117 14.25 6.33 -2.66
C TRP A 117 12.97 5.84 -3.35
N MET A 118 12.89 5.95 -4.67
CA MET A 118 11.73 5.43 -5.40
C MET A 118 11.66 3.90 -5.35
N LEU A 119 12.79 3.19 -5.39
CA LEU A 119 12.80 1.74 -5.13
C LEU A 119 12.28 1.42 -3.72
N ARG A 120 12.59 2.25 -2.72
CA ARG A 120 12.06 2.06 -1.35
C ARG A 120 10.56 2.36 -1.28
N VAL A 121 10.06 3.36 -2.02
CA VAL A 121 8.60 3.59 -2.19
C VAL A 121 7.95 2.37 -2.82
N HIS A 122 8.56 1.80 -3.86
CA HIS A 122 8.10 0.56 -4.48
C HIS A 122 7.97 -0.58 -3.45
N LEU A 123 9.03 -0.78 -2.66
CA LEU A 123 9.08 -1.83 -1.64
C LEU A 123 8.10 -1.60 -0.47
N TYR A 124 7.70 -0.36 -0.21
CA TYR A 124 6.61 -0.08 0.72
C TYR A 124 5.29 -0.64 0.18
N PHE A 125 4.99 -0.40 -1.11
CA PHE A 125 3.77 -0.96 -1.71
C PHE A 125 3.85 -2.48 -1.88
N VAL A 126 5.03 -3.07 -2.11
CA VAL A 126 5.22 -4.54 -2.04
C VAL A 126 4.84 -5.09 -0.66
N LYS A 127 5.27 -4.42 0.43
CA LYS A 127 4.92 -4.78 1.81
C LYS A 127 3.42 -4.66 2.06
N ALA A 128 2.84 -3.50 1.74
CA ALA A 128 1.42 -3.22 1.97
C ALA A 128 0.52 -4.18 1.17
N PHE A 129 0.81 -4.34 -0.12
CA PHE A 129 0.08 -5.24 -1.01
C PHE A 129 0.17 -6.71 -0.56
N GLY A 130 1.35 -7.18 -0.13
CA GLY A 130 1.50 -8.53 0.42
C GLY A 130 0.61 -8.78 1.65
N CYS A 131 0.43 -7.78 2.51
CA CYS A 131 -0.49 -7.88 3.66
C CYS A 131 -1.97 -7.92 3.23
N VAL A 132 -2.33 -7.14 2.20
CA VAL A 132 -3.67 -7.14 1.61
C VAL A 132 -3.98 -8.50 0.99
N VAL A 133 -3.07 -9.05 0.17
CA VAL A 133 -3.17 -10.39 -0.42
C VAL A 133 -3.28 -11.45 0.67
N LYS A 134 -2.40 -11.43 1.69
CA LYS A 134 -2.46 -12.40 2.79
C LYS A 134 -3.79 -12.34 3.55
N THR A 135 -4.39 -11.17 3.67
CA THR A 135 -5.72 -11.02 4.29
C THR A 135 -6.83 -11.52 3.37
N ALA A 136 -6.80 -11.18 2.09
CA ALA A 136 -7.80 -11.59 1.11
C ALA A 136 -7.82 -13.12 0.90
N THR A 137 -6.65 -13.75 0.84
CA THR A 137 -6.51 -15.21 0.70
C THR A 137 -7.05 -16.00 1.89
N SER A 138 -7.08 -15.39 3.09
CA SER A 138 -7.75 -16.00 4.26
C SER A 138 -9.29 -15.93 4.16
N LEU A 139 -9.84 -15.12 3.25
CA LEU A 139 -11.28 -14.92 3.07
C LEU A 139 -11.83 -15.56 1.79
N ALA A 140 -11.01 -15.73 0.75
CA ALA A 140 -11.40 -16.33 -0.52
C ALA A 140 -10.22 -17.07 -1.17
N PRO A 141 -10.46 -18.17 -1.91
CA PRO A 141 -9.42 -18.98 -2.54
C PRO A 141 -8.89 -18.31 -3.81
N VAL A 142 -8.11 -17.26 -3.66
CA VAL A 142 -7.34 -16.67 -4.76
C VAL A 142 -5.86 -16.90 -4.53
N TYR A 143 -5.16 -17.44 -5.52
CA TYR A 143 -3.74 -17.78 -5.38
C TYR A 143 -2.86 -16.69 -5.98
N ILE A 144 -2.29 -15.85 -5.12
CA ILE A 144 -1.14 -15.01 -5.45
C ILE A 144 0.02 -15.48 -4.58
N ASP A 145 1.07 -15.99 -5.22
CA ASP A 145 2.27 -16.46 -4.52
C ASP A 145 3.07 -15.27 -3.95
N LEU A 146 3.19 -15.22 -2.62
CA LEU A 146 3.91 -14.18 -1.91
C LEU A 146 5.43 -14.40 -1.87
N THR A 147 5.95 -15.52 -2.41
CA THR A 147 7.39 -15.82 -2.42
C THR A 147 8.19 -14.75 -3.17
N GLY A 148 7.70 -14.30 -4.33
CA GLY A 148 8.30 -13.21 -5.10
C GLY A 148 8.35 -11.89 -4.30
N PHE A 149 7.25 -11.57 -3.60
CA PHE A 149 7.12 -10.38 -2.75
C PHE A 149 8.09 -10.42 -1.56
N ALA A 150 8.16 -11.56 -0.86
CA ALA A 150 9.06 -11.79 0.25
C ALA A 150 10.53 -11.63 -0.18
N ASN A 151 10.88 -12.21 -1.33
CA ASN A 151 12.23 -12.12 -1.90
C ASN A 151 12.59 -10.68 -2.30
N ALA A 152 11.67 -9.93 -2.91
CA ALA A 152 11.87 -8.52 -3.24
C ALA A 152 12.20 -7.68 -1.98
N ILE A 153 11.44 -7.87 -0.89
CA ILE A 153 11.67 -7.18 0.38
C ILE A 153 13.02 -7.56 1.00
N ARG A 154 13.32 -8.87 1.07
CA ARG A 154 14.55 -9.39 1.69
C ARG A 154 15.80 -8.97 0.93
N ALA A 155 15.75 -9.01 -0.41
CA ALA A 155 16.86 -8.65 -1.28
C ALA A 155 16.97 -7.14 -1.52
N GLY A 156 15.94 -6.35 -1.15
CA GLY A 156 15.90 -4.92 -1.44
C GLY A 156 15.85 -4.62 -2.95
N ARG A 157 15.17 -5.46 -3.73
CA ARG A 157 15.05 -5.34 -5.20
C ARG A 157 13.58 -5.18 -5.60
N SER A 158 13.31 -4.55 -6.73
CA SER A 158 11.94 -4.36 -7.20
C SER A 158 11.27 -5.70 -7.51
N HIS A 159 10.01 -5.83 -7.09
CA HIS A 159 9.15 -6.93 -7.53
C HIS A 159 8.83 -6.75 -9.03
N PRO A 160 9.16 -7.70 -9.92
CA PRO A 160 9.03 -7.57 -11.37
C PRO A 160 7.62 -7.19 -11.84
N ASP A 161 6.62 -7.73 -11.16
CA ASP A 161 5.25 -7.74 -11.62
C ASP A 161 4.35 -6.78 -10.85
N LEU A 162 4.90 -5.96 -9.95
CA LEU A 162 4.13 -4.98 -9.20
C LEU A 162 4.40 -3.60 -9.78
N TYR A 163 3.36 -2.83 -10.06
CA TYR A 163 3.47 -1.50 -10.66
C TYR A 163 2.65 -0.49 -9.85
N ILE A 164 3.02 0.79 -9.93
CA ILE A 164 2.38 1.86 -9.15
C ILE A 164 2.01 3.02 -10.07
N ARG A 165 0.82 3.58 -9.90
CA ARG A 165 0.46 4.89 -10.46
C ARG A 165 -0.02 5.82 -9.36
N LEU A 166 0.55 7.01 -9.31
CA LEU A 166 0.11 8.08 -8.42
C LEU A 166 -0.83 9.02 -9.18
N GLY A 167 -1.86 9.51 -8.52
CA GLY A 167 -2.85 10.39 -9.14
C GLY A 167 -3.75 11.08 -8.13
N ALA A 168 -4.64 11.92 -8.66
CA ALA A 168 -5.69 12.55 -7.88
C ALA A 168 -6.89 11.62 -7.76
N ILE A 169 -7.60 11.70 -6.64
CA ILE A 169 -8.95 11.16 -6.48
C ILE A 169 -9.81 12.22 -5.83
N ALA A 170 -11.07 12.35 -6.28
CA ALA A 170 -12.02 13.24 -5.63
C ALA A 170 -12.21 12.82 -4.17
N SER A 171 -11.90 13.73 -3.23
CA SER A 171 -12.34 13.57 -1.85
C SER A 171 -13.76 14.12 -1.73
N PRO A 172 -14.66 13.47 -0.97
CA PRO A 172 -15.94 14.06 -0.60
C PRO A 172 -15.73 15.47 -0.04
N SER A 173 -16.55 16.42 -0.47
CA SER A 173 -16.39 17.82 -0.08
C SER A 173 -16.46 17.99 1.44
N GLY A 174 -15.47 18.71 1.98
CA GLY A 174 -15.40 19.04 3.41
C GLY A 174 -15.01 17.90 4.34
N LEU A 175 -14.59 16.73 3.82
CA LEU A 175 -14.13 15.60 4.62
C LEU A 175 -12.69 15.21 4.30
N ASP A 176 -11.88 15.15 5.35
CA ASP A 176 -10.56 14.53 5.32
C ASP A 176 -10.74 13.00 5.30
N VAL A 177 -10.21 12.35 4.28
CA VAL A 177 -10.38 10.90 4.07
C VAL A 177 -9.04 10.24 3.79
N VAL A 178 -8.78 9.16 4.52
CA VAL A 178 -7.74 8.18 4.23
C VAL A 178 -8.42 6.84 4.07
N SER A 179 -8.22 6.18 2.92
CA SER A 179 -8.93 4.95 2.59
C SER A 179 -8.04 3.97 1.83
N ALA A 180 -8.45 2.72 1.82
CA ALA A 180 -7.88 1.69 0.97
C ALA A 180 -9.03 0.87 0.39
N SER A 181 -8.96 0.49 -0.88
CA SER A 181 -9.95 -0.40 -1.47
C SER A 181 -9.75 -1.83 -0.98
N ASP A 182 -10.76 -2.67 -1.23
CA ASP A 182 -10.53 -4.11 -1.27
C ASP A 182 -9.63 -4.49 -2.46
N LEU A 183 -9.08 -5.69 -2.40
CA LEU A 183 -8.28 -6.25 -3.49
C LEU A 183 -9.21 -6.68 -4.63
N SER A 184 -9.11 -6.04 -5.78
CA SER A 184 -9.82 -6.44 -6.98
C SER A 184 -8.94 -7.40 -7.78
N ILE A 185 -9.46 -8.57 -8.15
CA ILE A 185 -8.70 -9.59 -8.85
C ILE A 185 -9.45 -10.05 -10.10
N THR A 186 -8.76 -10.02 -11.23
CA THR A 186 -9.13 -10.69 -12.47
C THR A 186 -8.32 -11.98 -12.57
N SER A 187 -9.00 -13.08 -12.88
CA SER A 187 -8.39 -14.39 -13.02
C SER A 187 -8.88 -15.07 -14.30
N ASP A 188 -8.01 -15.87 -14.88
CA ASP A 188 -8.34 -16.76 -15.97
C ASP A 188 -9.40 -17.76 -15.50
N ARG A 189 -10.54 -17.79 -16.18
CA ARG A 189 -11.67 -18.66 -15.81
C ARG A 189 -11.38 -20.15 -15.96
N SER A 190 -10.43 -20.51 -16.82
CA SER A 190 -10.05 -21.90 -17.09
C SER A 190 -8.97 -22.41 -16.15
N THR A 191 -8.00 -21.57 -15.78
CA THR A 191 -6.87 -21.99 -14.93
C THR A 191 -6.96 -21.50 -13.48
N GLY A 192 -7.84 -20.53 -13.18
CA GLY A 192 -7.96 -19.89 -11.87
C GLY A 192 -6.78 -19.00 -11.49
N LYS A 193 -5.81 -18.81 -12.39
CA LYS A 193 -4.62 -18.00 -12.15
C LYS A 193 -4.97 -16.51 -12.17
N CYS A 194 -4.34 -15.74 -11.28
CA CYS A 194 -4.46 -14.28 -11.29
C CYS A 194 -3.82 -13.72 -12.57
N GLU A 195 -4.58 -12.93 -13.33
CA GLU A 195 -4.10 -12.19 -14.51
C GLU A 195 -3.78 -10.74 -14.15
N LEU A 196 -4.59 -10.15 -13.26
CA LEU A 196 -4.43 -8.80 -12.75
C LEU A 196 -4.98 -8.73 -11.33
N ALA A 197 -4.26 -8.07 -10.43
CA ALA A 197 -4.82 -7.66 -9.15
C ALA A 197 -4.54 -6.17 -8.91
N THR A 198 -5.56 -5.41 -8.49
CA THR A 198 -5.45 -3.98 -8.23
C THR A 198 -5.89 -3.63 -6.82
N TRP A 199 -5.20 -2.66 -6.24
CA TRP A 199 -5.48 -2.14 -4.91
C TRP A 199 -5.25 -0.63 -4.91
N PHE A 200 -6.20 0.13 -4.36
CA PHE A 200 -6.12 1.58 -4.24
C PHE A 200 -5.76 1.95 -2.80
N TYR A 201 -4.79 2.85 -2.66
CA TYR A 201 -4.41 3.45 -1.38
C TYR A 201 -4.53 4.97 -1.47
N ASN A 202 -5.41 5.56 -0.65
CA ASN A 202 -5.79 6.96 -0.74
C ASN A 202 -5.43 7.72 0.54
N VAL A 203 -4.80 8.88 0.37
CA VAL A 203 -4.49 9.82 1.44
C VAL A 203 -4.81 11.23 0.95
N ASN A 204 -5.91 11.81 1.40
CA ASN A 204 -6.29 13.21 1.17
C ASN A 204 -6.15 13.68 -0.28
N GLY A 205 -6.94 13.07 -1.17
CA GLY A 205 -6.95 13.40 -2.60
C GLY A 205 -5.74 12.91 -3.39
N ILE A 206 -4.74 12.30 -2.75
CA ILE A 206 -3.68 11.53 -3.42
C ILE A 206 -4.08 10.06 -3.40
N CYS A 207 -4.00 9.43 -4.55
CA CYS A 207 -4.28 8.01 -4.76
C CYS A 207 -3.04 7.31 -5.32
N ALA A 208 -2.71 6.16 -4.75
CA ALA A 208 -1.79 5.19 -5.32
C ALA A 208 -2.57 3.96 -5.79
N LEU A 209 -2.65 3.77 -7.10
CA LEU A 209 -3.05 2.50 -7.71
C LEU A 209 -1.84 1.57 -7.68
N VAL A 210 -1.97 0.44 -6.99
CA VAL A 210 -1.02 -0.67 -7.02
C VAL A 210 -1.59 -1.76 -7.91
N ALA A 211 -0.84 -2.18 -8.93
CA ALA A 211 -1.25 -3.19 -9.89
C ALA A 211 -0.23 -4.35 -9.91
N TYR A 212 -0.69 -5.56 -9.63
CA TYR A 212 0.08 -6.80 -9.80
C TYR A 212 -0.32 -7.47 -11.12
N VAL A 213 0.67 -7.69 -11.98
CA VAL A 213 0.53 -8.16 -13.36
C VAL A 213 1.52 -9.31 -13.61
N PRO A 214 1.20 -10.53 -13.15
CA PRO A 214 2.12 -11.68 -13.22
C PRO A 214 2.43 -12.14 -14.64
N ASP A 215 1.48 -11.97 -15.56
CA ASP A 215 1.69 -12.21 -16.98
C ASP A 215 1.89 -10.86 -17.70
N ASN A 216 3.15 -10.56 -17.98
CA ASN A 216 3.55 -9.27 -18.52
C ASN A 216 3.03 -9.01 -19.95
N ASP A 217 2.56 -10.03 -20.67
CA ASP A 217 2.14 -9.90 -22.06
C ASP A 217 0.67 -9.52 -22.21
N LEU A 218 -0.15 -9.72 -21.17
CA LEU A 218 -1.61 -9.50 -21.22
C LEU A 218 -2.06 -8.07 -20.91
N PHE A 219 -1.21 -7.21 -20.34
CA PHE A 219 -1.63 -5.90 -19.84
C PHE A 219 -1.29 -4.73 -20.76
N VAL A 220 -2.32 -4.20 -21.43
CA VAL A 220 -2.24 -3.22 -22.53
C VAL A 220 -2.02 -1.75 -22.09
N ARG A 221 -1.78 -1.44 -20.81
CA ARG A 221 -1.67 -0.03 -20.34
C ARG A 221 -0.52 0.25 -19.38
N LYS A 222 0.64 -0.38 -19.59
CA LYS A 222 1.83 -0.17 -18.73
C LYS A 222 2.41 1.24 -18.85
N GLU A 223 2.12 1.97 -19.93
CA GLU A 223 2.64 3.32 -20.18
C GLU A 223 2.23 4.35 -19.11
N HIS A 224 1.15 4.08 -18.38
CA HIS A 224 0.69 4.94 -17.28
C HIS A 224 1.08 4.42 -15.90
N LEU A 225 1.69 3.24 -15.84
CA LEU A 225 2.15 2.64 -14.60
C LEU A 225 3.66 2.83 -14.47
N TRP A 226 4.11 3.16 -13.28
CA TRP A 226 5.51 3.32 -12.97
C TRP A 226 6.10 2.05 -12.36
N HIS A 227 7.32 1.72 -12.77
CA HIS A 227 8.12 0.64 -12.20
C HIS A 227 9.58 1.07 -12.04
N PRO A 228 10.30 0.70 -10.96
CA PRO A 228 11.71 1.06 -10.78
C PRO A 228 12.64 0.71 -11.95
N ARG A 229 12.36 -0.37 -12.69
CA ARG A 229 13.14 -0.81 -13.86
C ARG A 229 13.05 0.13 -15.07
N GLN A 230 12.05 0.99 -15.14
CA GLN A 230 11.93 1.96 -16.23
C GLN A 230 13.05 3.02 -16.20
N GLY A 231 13.82 3.11 -15.10
CA GLY A 231 14.93 4.06 -14.98
C GLY A 231 14.51 5.53 -14.93
N THR A 232 13.21 5.82 -14.95
CA THR A 232 12.65 7.16 -14.91
C THR A 232 12.23 7.52 -13.49
N SER A 233 12.55 8.76 -13.10
CA SER A 233 12.02 9.41 -11.90
C SER A 233 10.82 10.31 -12.22
N ARG A 234 10.28 10.21 -13.44
CA ARG A 234 9.12 11.00 -13.91
C ARG A 234 7.90 10.09 -13.89
N LEU A 235 6.87 10.52 -13.19
CA LEU A 235 5.58 9.85 -13.13
C LEU A 235 4.53 10.81 -13.67
N ILE A 236 3.66 10.33 -14.56
CA ILE A 236 2.51 11.11 -15.02
C ILE A 236 1.40 10.95 -13.97
N PHE A 237 0.99 12.05 -13.36
CA PHE A 237 -0.03 12.04 -12.33
C PHE A 237 -1.40 11.69 -12.95
N GLY A 238 -2.05 10.65 -12.45
CA GLY A 238 -3.32 10.16 -12.96
C GLY A 238 -4.54 10.94 -12.45
N ASP A 239 -5.68 10.67 -13.08
CA ASP A 239 -7.00 10.94 -12.53
C ASP A 239 -7.66 9.59 -12.21
N PHE A 240 -8.26 9.50 -11.03
CA PHE A 240 -9.01 8.35 -10.53
C PHE A 240 -10.40 8.73 -10.03
N SER A 241 -10.85 9.95 -10.35
CA SER A 241 -12.18 10.46 -10.01
C SER A 241 -13.26 9.96 -10.96
#